data_AF-A0A2E7EAV5-F1
#
_entry.id   AF-A0A2E7EAV5-F1
#
_cell.length_a   1.000
_cell.length_b   1.000
_cell.length_c   1.000
_cell.angle_alpha   90.00
_cell.angle_beta   90.00
_cell.angle_gamma   90.00
#
_symmetry.space_group_name_H-M   'P 1'
#
loop_
_entity.id
_entity.type
_entity.pdbx_description
1 polymer ?
#
loop_
_entity_poly.entity_id
_entity_poly.type
_entity_poly.pdbx_seq_one_letter_code
_entity_poly.pdbx_strand_id
1 'polypeptide(L)'
;MSSQISEAVDPKALRAALGNFATGVTVITACTPDGDKAGVTANSFNSVSLDPPLVLWSIMKSSASVKIFDQASHFAVNVLAADQINLSNHFARPSDDKFASVDYENGVGNAPLLPDCSARFQCENHERIDGGDHWILIGKVVAFDDVGRSPLLYHGGAYSAVIPHSGAKPQVAETDASGITEKLLENNLYFQMIQAVRRYQASYQPLQLATGLRTIEARMLMTLNDVGSMSAQSLEQLIGMPDQDLYAALETLKRKEWVAQSDDSLSLTSAGNAQAEALWKISIDRQQAVFESFSDDEMATFQKILSAIQ
;
A
#
# COMPACT_ATOMS: atom_id res chain seq x y z
N MET A 1 -19.38 -9.19 -31.51
CA MET A 1 -19.46 -7.72 -31.51
C MET A 1 -18.10 -7.21 -31.09
N SER A 2 -17.41 -6.51 -31.99
CA SER A 2 -16.00 -6.14 -31.85
C SER A 2 -15.76 -5.26 -30.64
N SER A 3 -14.78 -5.64 -29.82
CA SER A 3 -14.08 -4.78 -28.88
C SER A 3 -13.50 -3.59 -29.65
N GLN A 4 -14.12 -2.42 -29.53
CA GLN A 4 -13.44 -1.16 -29.82
C GLN A 4 -12.45 -0.96 -28.67
N ILE A 5 -11.22 -1.44 -28.85
CA ILE A 5 -10.09 -0.95 -28.06
C ILE A 5 -10.04 0.55 -28.36
N SER A 6 -10.30 1.38 -27.35
CA SER A 6 -10.01 2.80 -27.41
C SER A 6 -8.51 2.95 -27.65
N GLU A 7 -8.09 3.08 -28.92
CA GLU A 7 -6.70 3.31 -29.33
C GLU A 7 -6.10 4.61 -28.74
N ALA A 8 -6.91 5.43 -28.04
CA ALA A 8 -6.48 6.72 -27.51
C ALA A 8 -5.86 6.68 -26.09
N VAL A 9 -6.01 5.61 -25.31
CA VAL A 9 -5.56 5.59 -23.90
C VAL A 9 -4.69 4.36 -23.63
N ASP A 10 -3.41 4.58 -23.31
CA ASP A 10 -2.50 3.52 -22.86
C ASP A 10 -2.96 2.98 -21.48
N PRO A 11 -3.34 1.70 -21.36
CA PRO A 11 -3.76 1.10 -20.09
C PRO A 11 -2.69 1.18 -19.00
N LYS A 12 -1.40 1.14 -19.34
CA LYS A 12 -0.31 1.25 -18.36
C LYS A 12 -0.22 2.67 -17.80
N ALA A 13 -0.35 3.69 -18.66
CA ALA A 13 -0.45 5.08 -18.25
C ALA A 13 -1.71 5.36 -17.43
N LEU A 14 -2.86 4.77 -17.78
CA LEU A 14 -4.09 4.91 -17.01
C LEU A 14 -3.95 4.28 -15.61
N ARG A 15 -3.46 3.03 -15.51
CA ARG A 15 -3.23 2.35 -14.22
C ARG A 15 -2.28 3.16 -13.33
N ALA A 16 -1.25 3.73 -13.93
CA ALA A 16 -0.33 4.62 -13.24
C ALA A 16 -1.01 5.87 -12.67
N ALA A 17 -1.85 6.52 -13.48
CA ALA A 17 -2.58 7.71 -13.06
C ALA A 17 -3.55 7.37 -11.91
N LEU A 18 -4.28 6.25 -12.00
CA LEU A 18 -5.17 5.76 -10.96
C LEU A 18 -4.43 5.48 -9.64
N GLY A 19 -3.17 5.03 -9.70
CA GLY A 19 -2.34 4.79 -8.53
C GLY A 19 -2.04 6.02 -7.66
N ASN A 20 -2.30 7.25 -8.15
CA ASN A 20 -2.18 8.47 -7.34
C ASN A 20 -3.32 8.62 -6.33
N PHE A 21 -4.45 7.92 -6.52
CA PHE A 21 -5.51 7.86 -5.53
C PHE A 21 -5.16 6.78 -4.50
N ALA A 22 -4.68 7.21 -3.33
CA ALA A 22 -4.34 6.29 -2.25
C ALA A 22 -5.60 5.64 -1.67
N THR A 23 -5.52 4.33 -1.40
CA THR A 23 -6.62 3.55 -0.84
C THR A 23 -6.16 2.74 0.36
N GLY A 24 -7.11 2.29 1.18
CA GLY A 24 -6.87 1.12 2.03
C GLY A 24 -6.72 -0.15 1.18
N VAL A 25 -6.36 -1.25 1.83
CA VAL A 25 -6.32 -2.59 1.23
C VAL A 25 -7.37 -3.48 1.89
N THR A 26 -8.13 -4.22 1.09
CA THR A 26 -9.14 -5.15 1.59
C THR A 26 -8.90 -6.55 1.07
N VAL A 27 -9.35 -7.56 1.82
CA VAL A 27 -9.59 -8.91 1.29
C VAL A 27 -11.08 -9.16 1.31
N ILE A 28 -11.65 -9.34 0.13
CA ILE A 28 -13.06 -9.68 -0.02
C ILE A 28 -13.20 -11.20 -0.02
N THR A 29 -14.07 -11.70 0.85
CA THR A 29 -14.26 -13.13 1.04
C THR A 29 -15.72 -13.53 0.87
N ALA A 30 -15.97 -14.73 0.38
CA ALA A 30 -17.30 -15.29 0.24
C ALA A 30 -17.26 -16.81 0.37
N CYS A 31 -18.41 -17.40 0.66
CA CYS A 31 -18.59 -18.85 0.75
C CYS A 31 -19.86 -19.25 0.00
N THR A 32 -19.79 -20.26 -0.86
CA THR A 32 -20.98 -20.86 -1.46
C THR A 32 -21.75 -21.69 -0.42
N PRO A 33 -23.03 -22.03 -0.69
CA PRO A 33 -23.77 -22.98 0.14
C PRO A 33 -23.10 -24.35 0.27
N ASP A 34 -22.33 -24.77 -0.74
CA ASP A 34 -21.61 -26.04 -0.78
C ASP A 34 -20.28 -25.99 0.00
N GLY A 35 -19.88 -24.82 0.51
CA GLY A 35 -18.68 -24.63 1.34
C GLY A 35 -17.44 -24.13 0.60
N ASP A 36 -17.52 -23.90 -0.72
CA ASP A 36 -16.40 -23.36 -1.51
C ASP A 36 -16.14 -21.90 -1.14
N LYS A 37 -14.89 -21.57 -0.84
CA LYS A 37 -14.49 -20.25 -0.36
C LYS A 37 -13.68 -19.48 -1.40
N ALA A 38 -13.93 -18.18 -1.50
CA ALA A 38 -13.12 -17.25 -2.25
C ALA A 38 -12.53 -16.19 -1.32
N GLY A 39 -11.31 -15.78 -1.63
CA GLY A 39 -10.64 -14.64 -1.02
C GLY A 39 -9.85 -13.88 -2.07
N VAL A 40 -10.13 -12.59 -2.21
CA VAL A 40 -9.55 -11.72 -3.25
C VAL A 40 -9.09 -10.43 -2.60
N THR A 41 -7.79 -10.15 -2.69
CA THR A 41 -7.25 -8.83 -2.35
C THR A 41 -7.77 -7.80 -3.34
N ALA A 42 -8.39 -6.74 -2.83
CA ALA A 42 -8.97 -5.67 -3.62
C ALA A 42 -8.68 -4.31 -2.98
N ASN A 43 -8.42 -3.32 -3.84
CA ASN A 43 -8.30 -1.91 -3.47
C ASN A 43 -9.31 -1.04 -4.23
N SER A 44 -10.28 -1.66 -4.90
CA SER A 44 -11.41 -1.02 -5.59
C SER A 44 -12.61 -0.76 -4.67
N PHE A 45 -12.52 -1.15 -3.39
CA PHE A 45 -13.57 -0.99 -2.40
C PHE A 45 -13.87 0.49 -2.10
N ASN A 46 -15.15 0.84 -1.97
CA ASN A 46 -15.58 2.15 -1.49
C ASN A 46 -16.98 2.11 -0.84
N SER A 47 -17.29 3.09 0.00
CA SER A 47 -18.64 3.31 0.54
C SER A 47 -19.55 3.97 -0.50
N VAL A 48 -20.83 3.62 -0.51
CA VAL A 48 -21.82 4.15 -1.47
C VAL A 48 -22.92 4.95 -0.76
N SER A 49 -23.51 4.38 0.28
CA SER A 49 -24.67 4.95 0.96
C SER A 49 -24.67 4.58 2.44
N LEU A 50 -25.23 5.45 3.29
CA LEU A 50 -25.46 5.17 4.71
C LEU A 50 -26.86 4.63 4.99
N ASP A 51 -27.88 5.04 4.23
CA ASP A 51 -29.25 4.53 4.33
C ASP A 51 -29.89 4.35 2.94
N PRO A 52 -30.06 3.10 2.45
CA PRO A 52 -29.57 1.86 3.08
C PRO A 52 -28.02 1.82 3.11
N PRO A 53 -27.40 1.08 4.04
CA PRO A 53 -25.94 1.01 4.17
C PRO A 53 -25.36 0.16 3.04
N LEU A 54 -24.80 0.82 2.03
CA LEU A 54 -24.27 0.18 0.81
C LEU A 54 -22.78 0.45 0.65
N VAL A 55 -22.07 -0.58 0.21
CA VAL A 55 -20.67 -0.54 -0.21
C VAL A 55 -20.53 -1.18 -1.59
N LEU A 56 -19.43 -0.89 -2.28
CA LEU A 56 -19.10 -1.54 -3.54
C LEU A 56 -17.63 -1.93 -3.63
N TRP A 57 -17.34 -2.85 -4.54
CA TRP A 57 -16.00 -3.14 -5.02
C TRP A 57 -16.08 -3.74 -6.43
N SER A 58 -14.94 -3.84 -7.10
CA SER A 58 -14.88 -4.35 -8.48
C SER A 58 -13.97 -5.57 -8.58
N ILE A 59 -14.45 -6.62 -9.26
CA ILE A 59 -13.72 -7.86 -9.54
C ILE A 59 -13.56 -8.07 -11.05
N MET A 60 -12.38 -8.48 -11.49
CA MET A 60 -12.13 -8.75 -12.91
C MET A 60 -13.03 -9.89 -13.41
N LYS A 61 -13.66 -9.73 -14.57
CA LYS A 61 -14.60 -10.73 -15.11
C LYS A 61 -13.97 -12.11 -15.36
N SER A 62 -12.66 -12.15 -15.60
CA SER A 62 -11.88 -13.38 -15.80
C SER A 62 -11.43 -14.05 -14.50
N SER A 63 -11.68 -13.45 -13.33
CA SER A 63 -11.29 -14.05 -12.06
C SER A 63 -12.05 -15.35 -11.80
N ALA A 64 -11.33 -16.41 -11.42
CA ALA A 64 -11.92 -17.70 -11.07
C ALA A 64 -12.91 -17.59 -9.90
N SER A 65 -12.72 -16.59 -9.02
CA SER A 65 -13.58 -16.36 -7.86
C SER A 65 -14.97 -15.79 -8.19
N VAL A 66 -15.20 -15.28 -9.40
CA VAL A 66 -16.50 -14.68 -9.79
C VAL A 66 -17.65 -15.66 -9.55
N LYS A 67 -17.47 -16.94 -9.88
CA LYS A 67 -18.51 -17.96 -9.69
C LYS A 67 -18.91 -18.16 -8.23
N ILE A 68 -17.95 -18.01 -7.30
CA ILE A 68 -18.21 -18.14 -5.86
C ILE A 68 -19.00 -16.92 -5.37
N PHE A 69 -18.61 -15.71 -5.76
CA PHE A 69 -19.35 -14.49 -5.40
C PHE A 69 -20.77 -14.46 -5.97
N ASP A 70 -20.98 -15.04 -7.15
CA ASP A 70 -22.31 -15.16 -7.79
C ASP A 70 -23.24 -16.12 -7.05
N GLN A 71 -22.70 -17.18 -6.45
CA GLN A 71 -23.47 -18.21 -5.74
C GLN A 71 -23.63 -17.92 -4.25
N ALA A 72 -22.69 -17.20 -3.67
CA ALA A 72 -22.75 -16.79 -2.28
C ALA A 72 -23.92 -15.84 -2.05
N SER A 73 -24.63 -16.00 -0.93
CA SER A 73 -25.66 -15.03 -0.51
C SER A 73 -25.05 -13.77 0.11
N HIS A 74 -23.84 -13.91 0.67
CA HIS A 74 -23.13 -12.86 1.39
C HIS A 74 -21.65 -12.87 1.05
N PHE A 75 -21.01 -11.71 1.23
CA PHE A 75 -19.56 -11.58 1.24
C PHE A 75 -19.12 -10.72 2.42
N ALA A 76 -17.87 -10.84 2.82
CA ALA A 76 -17.26 -9.97 3.82
C ALA A 76 -16.13 -9.13 3.20
N VAL A 77 -16.04 -7.88 3.65
CA VAL A 77 -14.95 -6.96 3.34
C VAL A 77 -14.04 -6.89 4.56
N ASN A 78 -12.83 -7.42 4.46
CA ASN A 78 -11.85 -7.38 5.54
C ASN A 78 -10.85 -6.26 5.26
N VAL A 79 -10.93 -5.12 5.98
CA VAL A 79 -10.02 -3.98 5.80
C VAL A 79 -8.74 -4.25 6.55
N LEU A 80 -7.64 -4.48 5.83
CA LEU A 80 -6.39 -4.94 6.42
C LEU A 80 -5.71 -3.87 7.29
N ALA A 81 -5.10 -4.31 8.38
CA ALA A 81 -4.22 -3.50 9.22
C ALA A 81 -2.81 -3.40 8.63
N ALA A 82 -2.06 -2.36 9.03
CA ALA A 82 -0.75 -2.00 8.47
C ALA A 82 0.29 -3.13 8.55
N ASP A 83 0.14 -4.07 9.49
CA ASP A 83 1.01 -5.23 9.68
C ASP A 83 0.58 -6.47 8.87
N GLN A 84 -0.52 -6.40 8.11
CA GLN A 84 -1.10 -7.53 7.38
C GLN A 84 -0.69 -7.60 5.90
N ILE A 85 0.50 -7.11 5.54
CA ILE A 85 1.05 -7.18 4.17
C ILE A 85 1.07 -8.62 3.63
N ASN A 86 1.46 -9.59 4.48
CA ASN A 86 1.52 -11.00 4.09
C ASN A 86 0.15 -11.54 3.69
N LEU A 87 -0.91 -11.13 4.39
CA LEU A 87 -2.29 -11.54 4.11
C LEU A 87 -2.77 -10.95 2.77
N SER A 88 -2.44 -9.68 2.53
CA SER A 88 -2.70 -9.00 1.24
C SER A 88 -2.04 -9.75 0.08
N ASN A 89 -0.76 -10.08 0.20
CA ASN A 89 -0.01 -10.80 -0.83
C ASN A 89 -0.55 -12.21 -1.06
N HIS A 90 -0.88 -12.92 0.03
CA HIS A 90 -1.46 -14.26 0.00
C HIS A 90 -2.77 -14.31 -0.79
N PHE A 91 -3.71 -13.40 -0.50
CA PHE A 91 -5.00 -13.36 -1.19
C PHE A 91 -4.95 -12.72 -2.58
N ALA A 92 -3.86 -12.04 -2.96
CA ALA A 92 -3.65 -11.51 -4.31
C ALA A 92 -3.17 -12.57 -5.31
N ARG A 93 -2.48 -13.63 -4.83
CA ARG A 93 -1.90 -14.69 -5.67
C ARG A 93 -2.91 -15.82 -5.94
N PRO A 94 -2.86 -16.50 -7.10
CA PRO A 94 -3.57 -17.76 -7.30
C PRO A 94 -3.02 -18.86 -6.39
N SER A 95 -3.89 -19.69 -5.84
CA SER A 95 -3.56 -20.88 -5.04
C SER A 95 -4.75 -21.85 -5.10
N ASP A 96 -4.49 -23.15 -4.99
CA ASP A 96 -5.54 -24.19 -4.95
C ASP A 96 -6.42 -24.05 -3.70
N ASP A 97 -5.79 -23.77 -2.54
CA ASP A 97 -6.51 -23.46 -1.30
C ASP A 97 -5.84 -22.27 -0.59
N LYS A 98 -6.49 -21.11 -0.63
CA LYS A 98 -6.03 -19.90 0.07
C LYS A 98 -6.37 -19.90 1.56
N PHE A 99 -7.24 -20.77 2.03
CA PHE A 99 -7.72 -20.76 3.42
C PHE A 99 -7.08 -21.85 4.28
N ALA A 100 -6.38 -22.82 3.68
CA ALA A 100 -5.72 -23.93 4.40
C ALA A 100 -4.80 -23.50 5.55
N SER A 101 -4.11 -22.36 5.42
CA SER A 101 -3.12 -21.86 6.38
C SER A 101 -3.47 -20.48 6.94
N VAL A 102 -4.74 -20.10 6.88
CA VAL A 102 -5.21 -18.79 7.32
C VAL A 102 -6.30 -19.00 8.35
N ASP A 103 -6.12 -18.42 9.54
CA ASP A 103 -7.17 -18.40 10.55
C ASP A 103 -8.31 -17.47 10.10
N TYR A 104 -9.55 -17.92 10.29
CA TYR A 104 -10.75 -17.12 10.03
C TYR A 104 -11.93 -17.60 10.86
N GLU A 105 -12.87 -16.70 11.08
CA GLU A 105 -14.18 -16.99 11.67
C GLU A 105 -15.23 -17.03 10.56
N ASN A 106 -16.32 -17.78 10.73
CA ASN A 106 -17.43 -17.74 9.79
C ASN A 106 -18.38 -16.60 10.15
N GLY A 107 -18.48 -15.60 9.27
CA GLY A 107 -19.47 -14.53 9.37
C GLY A 107 -20.84 -14.93 8.82
N VAL A 108 -21.70 -13.93 8.61
CA VAL A 108 -23.02 -14.07 7.98
C VAL A 108 -22.85 -14.70 6.59
N GLY A 109 -23.70 -15.70 6.28
CA GLY A 109 -23.62 -16.47 5.04
C GLY A 109 -22.33 -17.30 4.89
N ASN A 110 -21.65 -17.60 6.01
CA ASN A 110 -20.36 -18.32 6.06
C ASN A 110 -19.20 -17.61 5.35
N ALA A 111 -19.33 -16.32 5.02
CA ALA A 111 -18.24 -15.53 4.47
C ALA A 111 -17.10 -15.42 5.51
N PRO A 112 -15.86 -15.82 5.17
CA PRO A 112 -14.74 -15.79 6.11
C PRO A 112 -14.39 -14.39 6.63
N LEU A 113 -14.34 -14.22 7.94
CA LEU A 113 -13.84 -13.02 8.62
C LEU A 113 -12.40 -13.26 9.07
N LEU A 114 -11.49 -12.42 8.57
CA LEU A 114 -10.08 -12.50 8.92
C LEU A 114 -9.86 -11.82 10.28
N PRO A 115 -8.97 -12.35 11.14
CA PRO A 115 -8.65 -11.74 12.42
C PRO A 115 -7.82 -10.47 12.22
N ASP A 116 -7.77 -9.63 13.27
CA ASP A 116 -6.83 -8.50 13.38
C ASP A 116 -6.91 -7.44 12.27
N CYS A 117 -8.01 -7.41 11.52
CA CYS A 117 -8.30 -6.36 10.55
C CYS A 117 -8.60 -5.01 11.25
N SER A 118 -8.42 -3.92 10.52
CA SER A 118 -8.79 -2.56 10.99
C SER A 118 -10.30 -2.41 11.14
N ALA A 119 -11.05 -2.98 10.19
CA ALA A 119 -12.50 -3.05 10.20
C ALA A 119 -12.96 -4.25 9.36
N ARG A 120 -14.18 -4.72 9.60
CA ARG A 120 -14.82 -5.79 8.80
C ARG A 120 -16.25 -5.42 8.50
N PHE A 121 -16.71 -5.63 7.27
CA PHE A 121 -18.11 -5.41 6.87
C PHE A 121 -18.70 -6.70 6.31
N GLN A 122 -19.83 -7.14 6.85
CA GLN A 122 -20.55 -8.32 6.40
C GLN A 122 -21.72 -7.86 5.55
N CYS A 123 -21.76 -8.31 4.30
CA CYS A 123 -22.62 -7.75 3.27
C CYS A 123 -23.53 -8.82 2.67
N GLU A 124 -24.82 -8.56 2.59
CA GLU A 124 -25.73 -9.28 1.70
C GLU A 124 -25.43 -8.85 0.25
N ASN A 125 -25.37 -9.80 -0.67
CA ASN A 125 -25.23 -9.50 -2.10
C ASN A 125 -26.45 -8.72 -2.59
N HIS A 126 -26.25 -7.48 -3.05
CA HIS A 126 -27.33 -6.57 -3.40
C HIS A 126 -27.53 -6.44 -4.91
N GLU A 127 -26.48 -6.07 -5.64
CA GLU A 127 -26.55 -5.88 -7.09
C GLU A 127 -25.18 -6.13 -7.75
N ARG A 128 -25.20 -6.59 -9.00
CA ARG A 128 -24.01 -6.69 -9.85
C ARG A 128 -24.21 -5.89 -11.13
N ILE A 129 -23.29 -4.98 -11.39
CA ILE A 129 -23.34 -4.06 -12.52
C ILE A 129 -22.15 -4.31 -13.45
N ASP A 130 -22.38 -4.21 -14.76
CA ASP A 130 -21.30 -4.26 -15.76
C ASP A 130 -20.39 -3.03 -15.65
N GLY A 131 -19.09 -3.26 -15.49
CA GLY A 131 -18.06 -2.21 -15.36
C GLY A 131 -16.95 -2.32 -16.40
N GLY A 132 -17.26 -2.77 -17.63
CA GLY A 132 -16.24 -2.98 -18.66
C GLY A 132 -15.54 -4.34 -18.52
N ASP A 133 -14.26 -4.37 -18.16
CA ASP A 133 -13.51 -5.61 -17.91
C ASP A 133 -13.70 -6.16 -16.47
N HIS A 134 -14.42 -5.41 -15.62
CA HIS A 134 -14.79 -5.80 -14.27
C HIS A 134 -16.31 -5.91 -14.09
N TRP A 135 -16.73 -6.69 -13.10
CA TRP A 135 -18.03 -6.59 -12.47
C TRP A 135 -17.93 -5.66 -11.26
N ILE A 136 -18.88 -4.75 -11.11
CA ILE A 136 -19.07 -3.96 -9.89
C ILE A 136 -20.07 -4.72 -9.02
N LEU A 137 -19.64 -5.11 -7.82
CA LEU A 137 -20.47 -5.80 -6.84
C LEU A 137 -20.87 -4.80 -5.75
N ILE A 138 -22.18 -4.63 -5.56
CA ILE A 138 -22.76 -3.80 -4.51
C ILE A 138 -23.24 -4.74 -3.40
N GLY A 139 -22.84 -4.44 -2.17
CA GLY A 139 -23.25 -5.15 -0.98
C GLY A 139 -24.01 -4.26 -0.02
N LYS A 140 -25.06 -4.80 0.59
CA LYS A 140 -25.78 -4.16 1.70
C LYS A 140 -25.17 -4.63 3.01
N VAL A 141 -24.60 -3.70 3.78
CA VAL A 141 -23.97 -4.03 5.07
C VAL A 141 -25.05 -4.42 6.08
N VAL A 142 -24.92 -5.62 6.66
CA VAL A 142 -25.85 -6.16 7.66
C VAL A 142 -25.22 -6.31 9.05
N ALA A 143 -23.89 -6.38 9.12
CA ALA A 143 -23.11 -6.32 10.36
C ALA A 143 -21.71 -5.77 10.06
N PHE A 144 -21.05 -5.19 11.04
CA PHE A 144 -19.69 -4.68 10.90
C PHE A 144 -18.95 -4.65 12.24
N ASP A 145 -17.62 -4.67 12.16
CA ASP A 145 -16.70 -4.48 13.27
C ASP A 145 -15.81 -3.27 12.99
N ASP A 146 -15.65 -2.40 13.98
CA ASP A 146 -14.67 -1.32 14.00
C ASP A 146 -13.63 -1.60 15.09
N VAL A 147 -12.40 -1.93 14.69
CA VAL A 147 -11.31 -2.28 15.61
C VAL A 147 -10.37 -1.09 15.82
N GLY A 148 -10.37 -0.12 14.91
CA GLY A 148 -9.55 1.09 15.01
C GLY A 148 -8.02 0.89 14.83
N ARG A 149 -7.58 -0.27 14.32
CA ARG A 149 -6.16 -0.49 13.97
C ARG A 149 -5.75 0.41 12.81
N SER A 150 -4.48 0.84 12.79
CA SER A 150 -3.93 1.59 11.67
C SER A 150 -4.03 0.77 10.37
N PRO A 151 -4.63 1.30 9.29
CA PRO A 151 -4.88 0.53 8.09
C PRO A 151 -3.64 0.37 7.23
N LEU A 152 -3.59 -0.73 6.47
CA LEU A 152 -2.64 -0.89 5.37
C LEU A 152 -3.03 0.04 4.22
N LEU A 153 -2.09 0.88 3.79
CA LEU A 153 -2.30 1.81 2.68
C LEU A 153 -1.66 1.26 1.40
N TYR A 154 -2.30 1.55 0.26
CA TYR A 154 -1.74 1.32 -1.06
C TYR A 154 -1.71 2.62 -1.86
N HIS A 155 -0.54 2.99 -2.37
CA HIS A 155 -0.36 4.21 -3.14
C HIS A 155 0.81 4.08 -4.11
N GLY A 156 0.62 4.53 -5.36
CA GLY A 156 1.66 4.55 -6.38
C GLY A 156 2.22 3.18 -6.76
N GLY A 157 1.50 2.10 -6.46
CA GLY A 157 1.91 0.70 -6.69
C GLY A 157 2.64 0.03 -5.51
N ALA A 158 2.72 0.68 -4.34
CA ALA A 158 3.46 0.18 -3.18
C ALA A 158 2.62 0.25 -1.91
N TYR A 159 2.93 -0.64 -0.95
CA TYR A 159 2.38 -0.52 0.39
C TYR A 159 2.94 0.72 1.10
N SER A 160 2.12 1.31 1.97
CA SER A 160 2.43 2.51 2.72
C SER A 160 1.69 2.50 4.05
N ALA A 161 1.96 3.51 4.88
CA ALA A 161 1.31 3.68 6.17
C ALA A 161 0.66 5.06 6.28
N VAL A 162 -0.38 5.16 7.10
CA VAL A 162 -0.98 6.45 7.46
C VAL A 162 -0.04 7.18 8.42
N ILE A 163 0.30 8.42 8.09
CA ILE A 163 0.99 9.32 9.01
C ILE A 163 -0.06 10.28 9.59
N PRO A 164 -0.39 10.22 10.89
CA PRO A 164 -1.37 11.11 11.51
C PRO A 164 -1.06 12.57 11.22
N HIS A 165 -2.09 13.36 10.88
CA HIS A 165 -1.92 14.80 10.73
C HIS A 165 -1.86 15.45 12.10
N SER A 166 -0.86 16.31 12.30
CA SER A 166 -0.62 16.99 13.56
C SER A 166 -1.49 18.22 13.80
N GLY A 167 -2.33 18.60 12.83
CA GLY A 167 -2.88 19.96 12.78
C GLY A 167 -1.79 21.03 12.62
N ALA A 168 -2.21 22.30 12.54
CA ALA A 168 -1.30 23.44 12.63
C ALA A 168 -0.83 23.61 14.07
N LYS A 169 0.42 24.08 14.27
CA LYS A 169 0.84 24.56 15.60
C LYS A 169 -0.15 25.65 16.05
N PRO A 170 -0.70 25.60 17.28
CA PRO A 170 -1.48 26.72 17.79
C PRO A 170 -0.64 28.00 17.69
N GLN A 171 -1.20 29.05 17.06
CA GLN A 171 -0.63 30.39 17.18
C GLN A 171 -0.59 30.70 18.67
N VAL A 172 0.59 31.05 19.17
CA VAL A 172 0.89 31.27 20.58
C VAL A 172 -0.23 32.09 21.22
N ALA A 173 -1.06 31.46 22.06
CA ALA A 173 -1.91 32.21 22.97
C ALA A 173 -0.99 32.90 23.97
N GLU A 174 -1.15 34.22 24.11
CA GLU A 174 -0.45 35.00 25.11
C GLU A 174 -0.57 34.32 26.48
N THR A 175 0.57 34.22 27.14
CA THR A 175 0.77 33.50 28.40
C THR A 175 -0.16 34.02 29.50
N ASP A 176 -1.06 33.16 29.99
CA ASP A 176 -1.67 33.35 31.30
C ASP A 176 -0.64 33.00 32.38
N ALA A 177 -0.60 33.85 33.42
CA ALA A 177 0.41 33.89 34.48
C ALA A 177 0.38 32.72 35.49
N SER A 178 0.07 31.50 35.07
CA SER A 178 0.12 30.28 35.90
C SER A 178 1.28 29.34 35.59
N GLY A 179 2.16 29.68 34.63
CA GLY A 179 3.54 29.18 34.57
C GLY A 179 3.74 27.70 34.19
N ILE A 180 2.71 26.87 34.08
CA ILE A 180 2.84 25.48 33.61
C ILE A 180 1.64 25.11 32.75
N THR A 181 1.70 25.48 31.48
CA THR A 181 1.25 24.54 30.43
C THR A 181 2.53 24.11 29.74
N GLU A 182 3.24 23.17 30.35
CA GLU A 182 4.27 22.43 29.63
C GLU A 182 3.64 22.01 28.31
N LYS A 183 4.28 22.38 27.20
CA LYS A 183 3.81 22.01 25.88
C LYS A 183 4.06 20.52 25.68
N LEU A 184 3.32 19.69 26.41
CA LEU A 184 3.49 18.25 26.52
C LEU A 184 3.44 17.57 25.14
N LEU A 185 2.66 18.12 24.21
CA LEU A 185 2.64 17.68 22.80
C LEU A 185 3.88 18.10 22.00
N GLU A 186 4.42 19.31 22.21
CA GLU A 186 5.65 19.76 21.52
C GLU A 186 6.89 19.02 22.03
N ASN A 187 6.87 18.55 23.28
CA ASN A 187 7.95 17.79 23.92
C ASN A 187 7.78 16.26 23.81
N ASN A 188 6.69 15.78 23.20
CA ASN A 188 6.46 14.36 23.00
C ASN A 188 7.32 13.85 21.83
N LEU A 189 8.21 12.89 22.10
CA LEU A 189 9.14 12.35 21.12
C LEU A 189 8.44 11.74 19.88
N TYR A 190 7.33 11.03 20.07
CA TYR A 190 6.57 10.46 18.94
C TYR A 190 6.04 11.55 18.00
N PHE A 191 5.51 12.64 18.57
CA PHE A 191 5.06 13.79 17.77
C PHE A 191 6.23 14.47 17.04
N GLN A 192 7.37 14.65 17.71
CA GLN A 192 8.57 15.21 17.09
C GLN A 192 9.09 14.34 15.94
N MET A 193 9.07 13.00 16.08
CA MET A 193 9.43 12.07 15.02
C MET A 193 8.50 12.21 13.80
N ILE A 194 7.18 12.27 14.00
CA ILE A 194 6.22 12.49 12.92
C ILE A 194 6.50 13.82 12.18
N GLN A 195 6.78 14.90 12.93
CA GLN A 195 7.12 16.19 12.33
C GLN A 195 8.43 16.14 11.54
N ALA A 196 9.45 15.47 12.08
CA ALA A 196 10.74 15.32 11.42
C ALA A 196 10.58 14.58 10.08
N VAL A 197 9.89 13.44 10.07
CA VAL A 197 9.61 12.66 8.85
C VAL A 197 8.84 13.51 7.83
N ARG A 198 7.79 14.22 8.24
CA ARG A 198 6.99 15.08 7.35
C ARG A 198 7.83 16.17 6.69
N ARG A 199 8.64 16.89 7.48
CA ARG A 199 9.50 17.99 6.98
C ARG A 199 10.57 17.47 6.03
N TYR A 200 11.18 16.34 6.38
CA TYR A 200 12.16 15.69 5.52
C TYR A 200 11.52 15.29 4.19
N GLN A 201 10.40 14.56 4.24
CA GLN A 201 9.69 14.08 3.06
C GLN A 201 9.21 15.21 2.14
N ALA A 202 8.65 16.30 2.69
CA ALA A 202 8.19 17.45 1.89
C ALA A 202 9.32 18.08 1.05
N SER A 203 10.56 17.95 1.50
CA SER A 203 11.73 18.46 0.80
C SER A 203 12.43 17.44 -0.11
N TYR A 204 12.32 16.15 0.18
CA TYR A 204 12.94 15.07 -0.60
C TYR A 204 12.06 14.62 -1.78
N GLN A 205 10.75 14.49 -1.58
CA GLN A 205 9.82 13.97 -2.58
C GLN A 205 9.88 14.73 -3.93
N PRO A 206 9.94 16.08 -3.96
CA PRO A 206 10.05 16.81 -5.23
C PRO A 206 11.35 16.52 -5.98
N LEU A 207 12.46 16.35 -5.26
CA LEU A 207 13.77 16.04 -5.86
C LEU A 207 13.79 14.64 -6.45
N GLN A 208 13.21 13.67 -5.75
CA GLN A 208 13.04 12.32 -6.27
C GLN A 208 12.18 12.32 -7.55
N LEU A 209 11.03 13.00 -7.53
CA LEU A 209 10.13 13.08 -8.70
C LEU A 209 10.76 13.80 -9.90
N ALA A 210 11.68 14.76 -9.67
CA ALA A 210 12.41 15.45 -10.73
C ALA A 210 13.32 14.51 -11.56
N THR A 211 13.66 13.33 -11.04
CA THR A 211 14.37 12.30 -11.81
C THR A 211 13.51 11.61 -12.86
N GLY A 212 12.20 11.85 -12.85
CA GLY A 212 11.23 11.17 -13.73
C GLY A 212 10.94 9.72 -13.31
N LEU A 213 11.46 9.29 -12.15
CA LEU A 213 11.22 7.97 -11.58
C LEU A 213 10.05 7.98 -10.63
N ARG A 214 9.27 6.91 -10.69
CA ARG A 214 8.29 6.62 -9.63
C ARG A 214 9.00 6.11 -8.38
N THR A 215 8.32 6.22 -7.25
CA THR A 215 8.83 5.76 -5.95
C THR A 215 9.33 4.32 -6.00
N ILE A 216 8.60 3.44 -6.69
CA ILE A 216 8.95 2.02 -6.83
C ILE A 216 10.22 1.83 -7.64
N GLU A 217 10.31 2.48 -8.80
CA GLU A 217 11.48 2.39 -9.69
C GLU A 217 12.73 2.88 -8.97
N ALA A 218 12.62 4.01 -8.27
CA ALA A 218 13.72 4.56 -7.49
C ALA A 218 14.14 3.61 -6.34
N ARG A 219 13.18 3.05 -5.60
CA ARG A 219 13.47 2.08 -4.53
C ARG A 219 14.18 0.85 -5.08
N MET A 220 13.72 0.29 -6.20
CA MET A 220 14.36 -0.87 -6.84
C MET A 220 15.81 -0.59 -7.21
N LEU A 221 16.08 0.55 -7.87
CA LEU A 221 17.43 0.92 -8.26
C LEU A 221 18.35 1.09 -7.04
N MET A 222 17.88 1.80 -6.01
CA MET A 222 18.66 2.00 -4.78
C MET A 222 18.94 0.68 -4.06
N THR A 223 17.95 -0.20 -3.94
CA THR A 223 18.09 -1.51 -3.29
C THR A 223 19.04 -2.45 -4.05
N LEU A 224 18.91 -2.55 -5.37
CA LEU A 224 19.80 -3.39 -6.19
C LEU A 224 21.22 -2.83 -6.25
N ASN A 225 21.40 -1.52 -6.12
CA ASN A 225 22.73 -0.91 -6.03
C ASN A 225 23.42 -1.21 -4.69
N ASP A 226 22.66 -1.21 -3.59
CA ASP A 226 23.19 -1.45 -2.23
C ASP A 226 23.50 -2.93 -1.97
N VAL A 227 22.56 -3.82 -2.29
CA VAL A 227 22.66 -5.26 -2.01
C VAL A 227 23.34 -6.03 -3.16
N GLY A 228 23.35 -5.47 -4.37
CA GLY A 228 23.83 -6.13 -5.57
C GLY A 228 22.76 -7.00 -6.22
N SER A 229 23.15 -8.21 -6.64
CA SER A 229 22.28 -9.10 -7.40
C SER A 229 21.38 -9.96 -6.50
N MET A 230 20.08 -10.05 -6.80
CA MET A 230 19.11 -10.83 -6.00
C MET A 230 17.95 -11.37 -6.84
N SER A 231 17.17 -12.30 -6.29
CA SER A 231 15.95 -12.79 -6.94
C SER A 231 14.80 -11.78 -6.84
N ALA A 232 13.82 -11.92 -7.74
CA ALA A 232 12.61 -11.09 -7.71
C ALA A 232 11.85 -11.25 -6.37
N GLN A 233 11.83 -12.46 -5.81
CA GLN A 233 11.20 -12.74 -4.52
C GLN A 233 11.90 -12.03 -3.36
N SER A 234 13.24 -12.04 -3.31
CA SER A 234 13.99 -11.32 -2.28
C SER A 234 13.80 -9.81 -2.41
N LEU A 235 13.74 -9.29 -3.64
CA LEU A 235 13.49 -7.87 -3.91
C LEU A 235 12.08 -7.45 -3.45
N GLU A 236 11.07 -8.27 -3.69
CA GLU A 236 9.70 -8.06 -3.23
C GLU A 236 9.62 -7.94 -1.70
N GLN A 237 10.24 -8.89 -1.00
CA GLN A 237 10.27 -8.91 0.47
C GLN A 237 10.97 -7.68 1.04
N LEU A 238 12.10 -7.29 0.45
CA LEU A 238 12.91 -6.20 0.97
C LEU A 238 12.27 -4.83 0.74
N ILE A 239 11.61 -4.63 -0.40
CA ILE A 239 10.97 -3.34 -0.71
C ILE A 239 9.54 -3.26 -0.13
N GLY A 240 8.89 -4.40 0.11
CA GLY A 240 7.54 -4.47 0.65
C GLY A 240 6.49 -3.96 -0.33
N MET A 241 6.43 -4.55 -1.53
CA MET A 241 5.44 -4.19 -2.56
C MET A 241 4.75 -5.43 -3.15
N PRO A 242 3.57 -5.31 -3.78
CA PRO A 242 2.90 -6.43 -4.43
C PRO A 242 3.60 -6.85 -5.73
N ASP A 243 3.53 -8.14 -6.04
CA ASP A 243 4.11 -8.74 -7.26
C ASP A 243 3.79 -7.99 -8.55
N GLN A 244 2.52 -7.70 -8.82
CA GLN A 244 2.12 -7.18 -10.12
C GLN A 244 2.79 -5.84 -10.43
N ASP A 245 2.90 -4.98 -9.41
CA ASP A 245 3.50 -3.66 -9.54
C ASP A 245 5.04 -3.75 -9.50
N LEU A 246 5.61 -4.71 -8.76
CA LEU A 246 7.02 -5.07 -8.85
C LEU A 246 7.40 -5.47 -10.29
N TYR A 247 6.72 -6.45 -10.88
CA TYR A 247 7.02 -6.92 -12.23
C TYR A 247 6.78 -5.85 -13.29
N ALA A 248 5.74 -5.02 -13.15
CA ALA A 248 5.51 -3.91 -14.08
C ALA A 248 6.63 -2.86 -14.03
N ALA A 249 7.17 -2.56 -12.85
CA ALA A 249 8.31 -1.69 -12.68
C ALA A 249 9.59 -2.33 -13.22
N LEU A 250 9.85 -3.62 -12.94
CA LEU A 250 10.99 -4.36 -13.49
C LEU A 250 11.00 -4.36 -15.01
N GLU A 251 9.86 -4.63 -15.66
CA GLU A 251 9.75 -4.55 -17.12
C GLU A 251 10.03 -3.15 -17.66
N THR A 252 9.64 -2.11 -16.92
CA THR A 252 9.95 -0.73 -17.28
C THR A 252 11.44 -0.44 -17.16
N LEU A 253 12.09 -0.90 -16.10
CA LEU A 253 13.53 -0.72 -15.86
C LEU A 253 14.38 -1.55 -16.84
N LYS A 254 13.96 -2.77 -17.19
CA LYS A 254 14.59 -3.62 -18.20
C LYS A 254 14.52 -2.98 -19.59
N ARG A 255 13.37 -2.43 -19.96
CA ARG A 255 13.20 -1.70 -21.24
C ARG A 255 14.03 -0.42 -21.30
N LYS A 256 14.29 0.22 -20.16
CA LYS A 256 15.26 1.33 -20.06
C LYS A 256 16.72 0.86 -20.05
N GLU A 257 16.96 -0.45 -20.11
CA GLU A 257 18.27 -1.10 -20.02
C GLU A 257 19.02 -0.79 -18.73
N TRP A 258 18.28 -0.54 -17.64
CA TRP A 258 18.86 -0.21 -16.33
C TRP A 258 18.95 -1.43 -15.39
N VAL A 259 18.05 -2.39 -15.58
CA VAL A 259 18.07 -3.67 -14.86
C VAL A 259 18.26 -4.79 -15.88
N ALA A 260 19.20 -5.69 -15.61
CA ALA A 260 19.38 -6.93 -16.34
C ALA A 260 18.90 -8.11 -15.49
N GLN A 261 18.50 -9.18 -16.17
CA GLN A 261 18.16 -10.45 -15.54
C GLN A 261 19.00 -11.55 -16.17
N SER A 262 19.73 -12.30 -15.34
CA SER A 262 20.41 -13.54 -15.71
C SER A 262 19.83 -14.66 -14.86
N ASP A 263 19.19 -15.63 -15.50
CA ASP A 263 18.42 -16.68 -14.83
C ASP A 263 17.38 -16.08 -13.85
N ASP A 264 17.47 -16.41 -12.57
CA ASP A 264 16.61 -15.87 -11.51
C ASP A 264 17.24 -14.68 -10.77
N SER A 265 18.37 -14.15 -11.26
CA SER A 265 19.09 -13.04 -10.61
C SER A 265 18.91 -11.73 -11.37
N LEU A 266 18.43 -10.71 -10.65
CA LEU A 266 18.29 -9.32 -11.11
C LEU A 266 19.53 -8.53 -10.67
N SER A 267 20.09 -7.72 -11.57
CA SER A 267 21.21 -6.84 -11.26
C SER A 267 21.13 -5.53 -12.06
N LEU A 268 21.83 -4.49 -11.59
CA LEU A 268 21.92 -3.23 -12.31
C LEU A 268 22.94 -3.31 -13.45
N THR A 269 22.59 -2.71 -14.59
CA THR A 269 23.57 -2.43 -15.65
C THR A 269 24.45 -1.25 -15.26
N SER A 270 25.45 -0.91 -16.08
CA SER A 270 26.24 0.31 -15.87
C SER A 270 25.36 1.58 -15.90
N ALA A 271 24.39 1.64 -16.82
CA ALA A 271 23.42 2.73 -16.89
C ALA A 271 22.52 2.77 -15.65
N GLY A 272 22.06 1.61 -15.18
CA GLY A 272 21.26 1.51 -13.95
C GLY A 272 22.03 1.98 -12.71
N ASN A 273 23.30 1.60 -12.59
CA ASN A 273 24.16 2.06 -11.50
C ASN A 273 24.32 3.59 -11.50
N ALA A 274 24.55 4.21 -12.67
CA ALA A 274 24.63 5.67 -12.77
C ALA A 274 23.33 6.38 -12.30
N GLN A 275 22.16 5.80 -12.59
CA GLN A 275 20.89 6.34 -12.10
C GLN A 275 20.73 6.15 -10.59
N ALA A 276 21.13 4.99 -10.05
CA ALA A 276 21.11 4.74 -8.61
C ALA A 276 22.06 5.69 -7.86
N GLU A 277 23.26 5.92 -8.39
CA GLU A 277 24.22 6.90 -7.83
C GLU A 277 23.66 8.32 -7.83
N ALA A 278 22.93 8.72 -8.88
CA ALA A 278 22.26 10.02 -8.92
C ALA A 278 21.17 10.13 -7.84
N LEU A 279 20.39 9.07 -7.62
CA LEU A 279 19.39 8.99 -6.54
C LEU A 279 20.06 9.07 -5.16
N TRP A 280 21.14 8.32 -4.94
CA TRP A 280 21.91 8.37 -3.71
C TRP A 280 22.49 9.76 -3.47
N LYS A 281 23.02 10.40 -4.50
CA LYS A 281 23.51 11.77 -4.41
C LYS A 281 22.42 12.75 -3.99
N ILE A 282 21.22 12.67 -4.56
CA ILE A 282 20.08 13.50 -4.14
C ILE A 282 19.76 13.27 -2.65
N SER A 283 19.75 12.01 -2.21
CA SER A 283 19.50 11.64 -0.82
C SER A 283 20.59 12.18 0.13
N ILE A 284 21.86 12.00 -0.22
CA ILE A 284 23.03 12.44 0.57
C ILE A 284 23.13 13.96 0.62
N ASP A 285 23.04 14.64 -0.53
CA ASP A 285 23.07 16.11 -0.61
C ASP A 285 21.93 16.70 0.23
N ARG A 286 20.76 16.03 0.25
CA ARG A 286 19.63 16.46 1.10
C ARG A 286 19.87 16.19 2.58
N GLN A 287 20.40 15.03 2.94
CA GLN A 287 20.79 14.70 4.31
C GLN A 287 21.77 15.75 4.83
N GLN A 288 22.81 16.07 4.05
CA GLN A 288 23.79 17.09 4.39
C GLN A 288 23.12 18.45 4.59
N ALA A 289 22.29 18.91 3.64
CA ALA A 289 21.62 20.20 3.76
C ALA A 289 20.66 20.30 4.97
N VAL A 290 20.08 19.18 5.42
CA VAL A 290 19.18 19.16 6.59
C VAL A 290 19.95 19.08 7.90
N PHE A 291 21.09 18.37 7.92
CA PHE A 291 21.83 18.07 9.13
C PHE A 291 23.19 18.77 9.23
N GLU A 292 23.52 19.71 8.34
CA GLU A 292 24.81 20.43 8.29
C GLU A 292 25.16 21.17 9.59
N SER A 293 24.15 21.53 10.39
CA SER A 293 24.34 22.23 11.65
C SER A 293 24.72 21.32 12.82
N PHE A 294 24.67 19.99 12.65
CA PHE A 294 24.99 19.01 13.68
C PHE A 294 26.39 18.44 13.47
N SER A 295 27.07 18.18 14.58
CA SER A 295 28.38 17.52 14.58
C SER A 295 28.28 16.03 14.26
N ASP A 296 29.39 15.43 13.83
CA ASP A 296 29.48 13.99 13.56
C ASP A 296 29.11 13.15 14.80
N ASP A 297 29.50 13.59 16.00
CA ASP A 297 29.19 12.92 17.27
C ASP A 297 27.68 12.96 17.60
N GLU A 298 27.03 14.10 17.34
CA GLU A 298 25.57 14.24 17.49
C GLU A 298 24.83 13.35 16.51
N MET A 299 25.28 13.29 15.25
CA MET A 299 24.70 12.43 14.22
C MET A 299 24.89 10.95 14.52
N ALA A 300 26.07 10.54 15.00
CA ALA A 300 26.32 9.16 15.44
C ALA A 300 25.42 8.77 16.62
N THR A 301 25.23 9.69 17.58
CA THR A 301 24.31 9.49 18.69
C THR A 301 22.86 9.36 18.22
N PHE A 302 22.44 10.23 17.29
CA PHE A 302 21.10 10.20 16.71
C PHE A 302 20.83 8.89 15.95
N GLN A 303 21.78 8.42 15.13
CA GLN A 303 21.70 7.13 14.43
C GLN A 303 21.57 5.97 15.42
N LYS A 304 22.38 5.97 16.48
CA LYS A 304 22.30 4.95 17.54
C LYS A 304 20.92 4.90 18.19
N ILE A 305 20.32 6.07 18.47
CA ILE A 305 18.97 6.15 19.03
C ILE A 305 17.94 5.59 18.03
N LEU A 306 18.03 5.97 16.75
CA LEU A 306 17.12 5.47 15.70
C LEU A 306 17.20 3.96 15.52
N SER A 307 18.40 3.36 15.56
CA SER A 307 18.56 1.91 15.45
C SER A 307 18.07 1.15 16.69
N ALA A 308 18.06 1.78 17.87
CA ALA A 308 17.61 1.14 19.10
C ALA A 308 16.08 1.03 19.22
N ILE A 309 15.33 1.75 18.39
CA ILE A 309 13.85 1.79 18.39
C ILE A 309 13.22 1.02 17.21
N GLN A 310 14.02 0.33 16.39
CA GLN A 310 13.58 -0.51 15.27
C GLN A 310 13.09 -1.89 15.72
#